data_AF-A0A0S8DU14-F1
#
_entry.id   AF-A0A0S8DU14-F1
#
_cell.length_a   1.000
_cell.length_b   1.000
_cell.length_c   1.000
_cell.angle_alpha   90.00
_cell.angle_beta   90.00
_cell.angle_gamma   90.00
#
_symmetry.space_group_name_H-M   'P 1'
#
loop_
_entity.id
_entity.type
_entity.pdbx_description
1 polymer ?
#
loop_
_entity_poly.entity_id
_entity_poly.type
_entity_poly.pdbx_seq_one_letter_code
_entity_poly.pdbx_strand_id
1 'polypeptide(L)'
;MALDSILDHIIGEANKNRDGIIQEARQQADALIQEARQQARKLYQEIINAEKSLLERERQKLIVNSNLESKKKLLKTKREIIDAVFGKLKSILEKVKLKKKQIYRDKIEEVGEDIDFYLNKIQLDYETEVARILFP
;
A
#
# COMPACT_ATOMS: atom_id res chain seq x y z
N MET A 1 -17.58 -72.56 50.01
CA MET A 1 -18.48 -71.51 50.54
C MET A 1 -17.73 -70.27 51.02
N ALA A 2 -16.88 -70.32 52.06
CA ALA A 2 -16.14 -69.12 52.51
C ALA A 2 -15.02 -68.68 51.54
N LEU A 3 -14.32 -69.64 50.92
CA LEU A 3 -13.25 -69.37 49.95
C LEU A 3 -13.78 -68.77 48.64
N ASP A 4 -14.94 -69.26 48.17
CA ASP A 4 -15.59 -68.75 46.95
C ASP A 4 -16.01 -67.28 47.12
N SER A 5 -16.55 -66.91 48.28
CA SER A 5 -16.90 -65.53 48.63
C SER A 5 -15.70 -64.57 48.59
N ILE A 6 -14.54 -65.00 49.10
CA ILE A 6 -13.30 -64.21 49.06
C ILE A 6 -12.83 -64.04 47.62
N LEU A 7 -12.90 -65.09 46.81
CA LEU A 7 -12.53 -65.07 45.40
C LEU A 7 -13.42 -64.14 44.57
N ASP A 8 -14.73 -64.19 44.81
CA ASP A 8 -15.71 -63.29 44.19
C ASP A 8 -15.47 -61.83 44.57
N HIS A 9 -15.06 -61.58 45.82
CA HIS A 9 -14.74 -60.22 46.28
C HIS A 9 -13.49 -59.66 45.59
N ILE A 10 -12.43 -60.47 45.49
CA ILE A 10 -11.17 -60.10 44.80
C ILE A 10 -11.44 -59.82 43.32
N ILE A 11 -12.22 -60.68 42.65
CA ILE A 11 -12.59 -60.49 41.24
C ILE A 11 -13.47 -59.23 41.08
N GLY A 12 -14.39 -58.99 42.01
CA GLY A 12 -15.24 -57.79 42.03
C GLY A 12 -14.44 -56.50 42.16
N GLU A 13 -13.48 -56.45 43.08
CA GLU A 13 -12.58 -55.28 43.23
C GLU A 13 -11.67 -55.10 42.02
N ALA A 14 -11.09 -56.18 41.49
CA ALA A 14 -10.24 -56.12 40.30
C ALA A 14 -11.01 -55.58 39.08
N ASN A 15 -12.27 -56.00 38.88
CA ASN A 15 -13.12 -55.49 37.81
C ASN A 15 -13.47 -54.01 38.00
N LYS A 16 -13.81 -53.59 39.23
CA LYS A 16 -14.06 -52.17 39.53
C LYS A 16 -12.84 -51.29 39.26
N ASN A 17 -11.65 -51.75 39.67
CA ASN A 17 -10.41 -51.03 39.41
C ASN A 17 -10.10 -50.97 37.91
N ARG A 18 -10.29 -52.07 37.18
CA ARG A 18 -10.15 -52.09 35.71
C ARG A 18 -11.09 -51.09 35.04
N ASP A 19 -12.36 -51.10 35.42
CA ASP A 19 -13.36 -50.23 34.80
C ASP A 19 -13.10 -48.75 35.14
N GLY A 20 -12.61 -48.46 36.36
CA GLY A 20 -12.13 -47.13 36.76
C GLY A 20 -10.97 -46.64 35.88
N ILE A 21 -9.94 -47.46 35.68
CA ILE A 21 -8.79 -47.13 34.81
C ILE A 21 -9.25 -46.86 33.37
N ILE A 22 -10.17 -47.69 32.84
CA ILE A 22 -10.70 -47.50 31.48
C ILE A 22 -11.50 -46.19 31.39
N GLN A 23 -12.28 -45.86 32.40
CA GLN A 23 -13.08 -44.64 32.42
C GLN A 23 -12.20 -43.39 32.50
N GLU A 24 -11.17 -43.40 33.35
CA GLU A 24 -10.19 -42.31 33.44
C GLU A 24 -9.43 -42.13 32.12
N ALA A 25 -8.97 -43.22 31.51
CA ALA A 25 -8.29 -43.17 30.22
C ALA A 25 -9.17 -42.58 29.11
N ARG A 26 -10.47 -42.91 29.09
CA ARG A 26 -11.44 -42.33 28.15
C ARG A 26 -11.64 -40.84 28.39
N GLN A 27 -11.80 -40.42 29.65
CA GLN A 27 -11.96 -39.00 29.99
C GLN A 27 -10.72 -38.19 29.59
N GLN A 28 -9.52 -38.72 29.83
CA GLN A 28 -8.28 -38.08 29.41
C GLN A 28 -8.16 -37.99 27.89
N ALA A 29 -8.52 -39.05 27.16
CA ALA A 29 -8.53 -39.04 25.71
C ALA A 29 -9.50 -37.99 25.14
N ASP A 30 -10.72 -37.91 25.70
CA ASP A 30 -11.71 -36.92 25.29
C ASP A 30 -11.25 -35.49 25.57
N ALA A 31 -10.65 -35.24 26.73
CA ALA A 31 -10.07 -33.95 27.08
C ALA A 31 -8.97 -33.53 26.10
N LEU A 32 -8.05 -34.45 25.78
CA LEU A 32 -6.95 -34.21 24.86
C LEU A 32 -7.45 -33.91 23.44
N ILE A 33 -8.49 -34.62 22.98
CA ILE A 33 -9.13 -34.35 21.68
C ILE A 33 -9.79 -32.96 21.70
N GLN A 34 -10.47 -32.58 22.77
CA GLN A 34 -11.10 -31.27 22.87
C GLN A 34 -10.07 -30.13 22.89
N GLU A 35 -9.00 -30.26 23.65
CA GLU A 35 -7.91 -29.29 23.67
C GLU A 35 -7.25 -29.14 22.30
N ALA A 36 -6.93 -30.26 21.63
CA ALA A 36 -6.37 -30.25 20.30
C ALA A 36 -7.30 -29.55 19.29
N ARG A 37 -8.61 -29.81 19.37
CA ARG A 37 -9.62 -29.12 18.53
C ARG A 37 -9.69 -27.63 18.82
N GLN A 38 -9.64 -27.22 20.08
CA GLN A 38 -9.64 -25.80 20.44
C GLN A 38 -8.38 -25.09 19.95
N GLN A 39 -7.21 -25.70 20.11
CA GLN A 39 -5.95 -25.17 19.61
C GLN A 39 -5.96 -25.04 18.09
N ALA A 40 -6.42 -26.08 17.37
CA ALA A 40 -6.54 -26.06 15.92
C ALA A 40 -7.47 -24.92 15.45
N ARG A 41 -8.60 -24.70 16.14
CA ARG A 41 -9.50 -23.58 15.83
C ARG A 41 -8.84 -22.22 16.06
N LYS A 42 -8.09 -22.05 17.16
CA LYS A 42 -7.37 -20.80 17.44
C LYS A 42 -6.33 -20.51 16.35
N LEU A 43 -5.49 -21.49 16.01
CA LEU A 43 -4.50 -21.36 14.94
C LEU A 43 -5.14 -21.02 13.60
N TYR A 44 -6.22 -21.70 13.24
CA TYR A 44 -6.96 -21.40 12.02
C TYR A 44 -7.49 -19.95 12.00
N GLN A 45 -8.05 -19.49 13.12
CA GLN A 45 -8.56 -18.12 13.24
C GLN A 45 -7.43 -17.08 13.15
N GLU A 46 -6.27 -17.36 13.77
CA GLU A 46 -5.10 -16.50 13.72
C GLU A 46 -4.54 -16.37 12.31
N ILE A 47 -4.45 -17.49 11.57
CA ILE A 47 -4.03 -17.49 10.16
C ILE A 47 -4.99 -16.64 9.32
N ILE A 48 -6.31 -16.85 9.44
CA ILE A 48 -7.29 -16.06 8.70
C ILE A 48 -7.17 -14.58 9.02
N ASN A 49 -7.01 -14.21 10.30
CA ASN A 49 -6.92 -12.81 10.70
C ASN A 49 -5.63 -12.15 10.18
N ALA A 50 -4.51 -12.86 10.23
CA ALA A 50 -3.25 -12.41 9.67
C ALA A 50 -3.36 -12.18 8.16
N GLU A 51 -3.98 -13.13 7.44
CA GLU A 51 -4.12 -13.07 5.99
C GLU A 51 -5.10 -11.97 5.55
N LYS A 52 -6.19 -11.75 6.29
CA LYS A 52 -7.08 -10.59 6.10
C LYS A 52 -6.33 -9.26 6.25
N SER A 53 -5.52 -9.13 7.30
CA SER A 53 -4.72 -7.93 7.54
C SER A 53 -3.70 -7.67 6.42
N LEU A 54 -3.08 -8.72 5.90
CA LEU A 54 -2.18 -8.62 4.74
C LEU A 54 -2.94 -8.16 3.49
N LEU A 55 -4.09 -8.77 3.19
CA LEU A 55 -4.91 -8.43 2.04
C LEU A 55 -5.43 -6.99 2.10
N GLU A 56 -5.83 -6.52 3.28
CA GLU A 56 -6.21 -5.11 3.48
C GLU A 56 -5.05 -4.15 3.21
N ARG A 57 -3.84 -4.47 3.68
CA ARG A 57 -2.63 -3.67 3.42
C ARG A 57 -2.28 -3.64 1.94
N GLU A 58 -2.36 -4.78 1.26
CA GLU A 58 -2.11 -4.86 -0.19
C GLU A 58 -3.14 -4.06 -0.98
N ARG A 59 -4.43 -4.16 -0.61
CA ARG A 59 -5.49 -3.36 -1.21
C ARG A 59 -5.23 -1.87 -1.03
N GLN A 60 -4.85 -1.44 0.18
CA GLN A 60 -4.50 -0.04 0.43
C GLN A 60 -3.30 0.41 -0.41
N LYS A 61 -2.24 -0.40 -0.49
CA LYS A 61 -1.08 -0.12 -1.35
C LYS A 61 -1.49 0.05 -2.81
N LEU A 62 -2.34 -0.83 -3.33
CA LEU A 62 -2.82 -0.77 -4.71
C LEU A 62 -3.61 0.52 -4.97
N ILE A 63 -4.50 0.91 -4.06
CA ILE A 63 -5.27 2.15 -4.18
C ILE A 63 -4.34 3.37 -4.16
N VAL A 64 -3.40 3.42 -3.22
CA VAL A 64 -2.43 4.52 -3.11
C VAL A 64 -1.58 4.63 -4.38
N ASN A 65 -1.08 3.50 -4.88
CA ASN A 65 -0.28 3.46 -6.11
C ASN A 65 -1.10 3.92 -7.32
N SER A 66 -2.33 3.44 -7.48
CA SER A 66 -3.22 3.84 -8.58
C SER A 66 -3.56 5.33 -8.53
N ASN A 67 -3.79 5.88 -7.34
CA ASN A 67 -4.01 7.31 -7.14
C ASN A 67 -2.76 8.11 -7.49
N LEU A 68 -1.58 7.64 -7.11
CA LEU A 68 -0.31 8.28 -7.41
C LEU A 68 -0.03 8.28 -8.92
N GLU A 69 -0.25 7.15 -9.59
CA GLU A 69 -0.12 7.04 -11.05
C GLU A 69 -1.09 7.96 -11.79
N SER A 70 -2.35 8.03 -11.33
CA SER A 70 -3.36 8.92 -11.88
C SER A 70 -2.94 10.39 -11.75
N LYS A 71 -2.46 10.78 -10.56
CA LYS A 71 -1.93 12.14 -10.33
C LYS A 71 -0.70 12.41 -11.21
N LYS A 72 0.22 11.46 -11.33
CA LYS A 72 1.41 11.60 -12.18
C LYS A 72 1.03 11.78 -13.65
N LYS A 73 0.05 11.02 -14.15
CA LYS A 73 -0.46 11.15 -15.51
C LYS A 73 -1.11 12.52 -15.72
N LEU A 74 -1.95 12.97 -14.78
CA LEU A 74 -2.56 14.29 -14.83
C LEU A 74 -1.49 15.41 -14.87
N LEU A 75 -0.49 15.34 -14.00
CA LEU A 75 0.63 16.28 -13.97
C LEU A 75 1.38 16.32 -15.30
N LYS A 76 1.65 15.14 -15.88
CA LYS A 76 2.31 15.02 -17.18
C LYS A 76 1.50 15.68 -18.29
N THR A 77 0.20 15.40 -18.38
CA THR A 77 -0.66 16.02 -19.41
C THR A 77 -0.75 17.54 -19.23
N LYS A 78 -0.84 18.03 -17.99
CA LYS A 78 -0.82 19.48 -17.73
C LYS A 78 0.49 20.13 -18.20
N ARG A 79 1.62 19.49 -17.93
CA ARG A 79 2.94 19.97 -18.39
C ARG A 79 3.05 19.98 -19.91
N GLU A 80 2.60 18.90 -20.57
CA GLU A 80 2.57 18.83 -22.04
C GLU A 80 1.77 19.97 -22.67
N ILE A 81 0.65 20.38 -22.05
CA ILE A 81 -0.15 21.52 -22.51
C ILE A 81 0.64 22.84 -22.36
N ILE A 82 1.28 23.05 -21.22
CA ILE A 82 2.12 24.25 -20.98
C ILE A 82 3.24 24.30 -22.01
N ASP A 83 4.00 23.21 -22.17
CA ASP A 83 5.10 23.10 -23.13
C ASP A 83 4.61 23.38 -24.56
N ALA A 84 3.42 22.89 -24.94
CA ALA A 84 2.83 23.15 -26.25
C ALA A 84 2.46 24.62 -26.47
N VAL A 85 1.93 25.30 -25.44
CA VAL A 85 1.60 26.74 -25.50
C VAL A 85 2.87 27.57 -25.61
N PHE A 86 3.87 27.30 -24.78
CA PHE A 86 5.15 28.01 -24.81
C PHE A 86 5.94 27.74 -26.09
N GLY A 87 5.88 26.52 -26.64
CA GLY A 87 6.45 26.21 -27.95
C GLY A 87 5.82 27.02 -29.09
N LYS A 88 4.49 27.18 -29.08
CA LYS A 88 3.79 28.06 -30.03
C LYS A 88 4.21 29.51 -29.84
N LEU A 89 4.27 30.00 -28.60
CA LEU A 89 4.68 31.36 -28.28
C LEU A 89 6.11 31.64 -28.77
N LYS A 90 7.05 30.73 -28.53
CA LYS A 90 8.43 30.80 -29.02
C LYS A 90 8.47 30.95 -30.54
N SER A 91 7.75 30.09 -31.26
CA SER A 91 7.70 30.14 -32.72
C SER A 91 7.12 31.45 -33.28
N ILE A 92 6.22 32.10 -32.54
CA ILE A 92 5.67 33.42 -32.92
C ILE A 92 6.73 34.49 -32.68
N LEU A 93 7.38 34.49 -31.52
CA LEU A 93 8.40 35.49 -31.16
C LEU A 93 9.64 35.41 -32.05
N GLU A 94 10.07 34.21 -32.44
CA GLU A 94 11.18 34.00 -33.38
C GLU A 94 10.89 34.62 -34.75
N LYS A 95 9.63 34.56 -35.22
CA LYS A 95 9.22 35.19 -36.49
C LYS A 95 9.22 36.71 -36.41
N VAL A 96 8.95 37.27 -35.24
CA VAL A 96 8.94 38.73 -35.01
C VAL A 96 10.35 39.32 -34.99
N LYS A 97 11.40 38.49 -34.85
CA LYS A 97 12.83 38.91 -34.85
C LYS A 97 13.07 40.11 -33.93
N LEU A 98 12.76 39.93 -32.66
CA LEU A 98 12.96 40.95 -31.63
C LEU A 98 14.44 41.36 -31.55
N LYS A 99 14.67 42.66 -31.46
CA LYS A 99 15.99 43.26 -31.36
C LYS A 99 16.05 44.12 -30.11
N LYS A 100 17.14 44.00 -29.36
CA LYS A 100 17.45 44.90 -28.26
C LYS A 100 18.50 45.92 -28.68
N LYS A 101 18.39 47.13 -28.16
CA LYS A 101 19.43 48.16 -28.28
C LYS A 101 20.42 47.99 -27.14
N GLN A 102 21.64 47.60 -27.48
CA GLN A 102 22.73 47.45 -26.52
C GLN A 102 23.57 48.72 -26.55
N ILE A 103 23.56 49.45 -25.43
CA ILE A 103 24.27 50.72 -25.28
C ILE A 103 25.67 50.43 -24.74
N TYR A 104 26.69 50.71 -25.54
CA TYR A 104 28.08 50.76 -25.12
C TYR A 104 28.52 52.21 -24.89
N ARG A 105 29.67 52.40 -24.23
CA ARG A 105 30.21 53.73 -23.91
C ARG A 105 30.36 54.65 -25.13
N ASP A 106 30.62 54.07 -26.30
CA ASP A 106 30.93 54.83 -27.53
C ASP A 106 29.93 54.60 -28.68
N LYS A 107 28.96 53.67 -28.55
CA LYS A 107 28.03 53.31 -29.63
C LYS A 107 26.80 52.52 -29.16
N ILE A 108 25.72 52.62 -29.92
CA ILE A 108 24.48 51.83 -29.74
C ILE A 108 24.41 50.81 -30.87
N GLU A 109 24.36 49.52 -30.54
CA GLU A 109 24.21 48.42 -31.51
C GLU A 109 22.88 47.69 -31.30
N GLU A 110 22.21 47.33 -32.40
CA GLU A 110 21.03 46.47 -32.36
C GLU A 110 21.46 44.99 -32.44
N VAL A 111 21.30 44.28 -31.33
CA VAL A 111 21.65 42.86 -31.22
C VAL A 111 20.36 42.04 -31.14
N GLY A 112 20.38 40.84 -31.74
CA GLY A 112 19.28 39.88 -31.60
C GLY A 112 18.98 39.60 -30.13
N GLU A 113 17.71 39.60 -29.78
CA GLU A 113 17.27 39.41 -28.40
C GLU A 113 17.25 37.91 -28.05
N ASP A 114 17.66 37.56 -26.83
CA ASP A 114 17.62 36.17 -26.35
C ASP A 114 16.21 35.85 -25.86
N ILE A 115 15.37 35.40 -26.79
CA ILE A 115 13.96 35.07 -26.55
C ILE A 115 13.84 33.98 -25.47
N ASP A 116 14.80 33.06 -25.39
CA ASP A 116 14.77 31.94 -24.44
C ASP A 116 14.94 32.41 -22.99
N PHE A 117 15.74 33.45 -22.75
CA PHE A 117 15.86 34.04 -21.41
C PHE A 117 14.51 34.57 -20.88
N TYR A 118 13.76 35.30 -21.71
CA TYR A 118 12.47 35.87 -21.30
C TYR A 118 11.37 34.81 -21.19
N LEU A 119 11.35 33.85 -22.11
CA LEU A 119 10.40 32.74 -22.06
C LEU A 119 10.58 31.91 -20.78
N ASN A 120 11.81 31.59 -20.40
CA ASN A 120 12.08 30.85 -19.16
C ASN A 120 11.64 31.62 -17.91
N LYS A 121 11.83 32.95 -17.89
CA LYS A 121 11.38 33.81 -16.79
C LYS A 121 9.85 33.82 -16.68
N ILE A 122 9.17 34.03 -17.81
CA ILE A 122 7.70 34.05 -17.87
C ILE A 122 7.13 32.67 -17.54
N GLN A 123 7.76 31.59 -18.01
CA GLN A 123 7.33 30.23 -17.76
C GLN A 123 7.32 29.91 -16.26
N LEU A 124 8.34 30.34 -15.51
CA LEU A 124 8.39 30.12 -14.05
C LEU A 124 7.23 30.81 -13.32
N ASP A 125 6.95 32.07 -13.68
CA ASP A 125 5.85 32.85 -13.08
C ASP A 125 4.49 32.24 -13.46
N TYR A 126 4.34 31.86 -14.74
CA TYR A 126 3.11 31.26 -15.27
C TYR A 126 2.85 29.87 -14.71
N GLU A 127 3.89 29.04 -14.54
CA GLU A 127 3.77 27.73 -13.88
C GLU A 127 3.30 27.89 -12.44
N THR A 128 3.74 28.93 -11.74
CA THR A 128 3.33 29.21 -10.35
C THR A 128 1.85 29.64 -10.27
N GLU A 129 1.39 30.48 -11.21
CA GLU A 129 -0.02 30.89 -11.29
C GLU A 129 -0.93 29.76 -11.75
N VAL A 130 -0.53 29.04 -12.81
CA VAL A 130 -1.26 27.88 -13.32
C VAL A 130 -1.31 26.77 -12.28
N ALA A 131 -0.26 26.59 -11.47
CA ALA A 131 -0.28 25.65 -10.37
C ALA A 131 -1.38 26.01 -9.33
N ARG A 132 -1.58 27.29 -9.02
CA ARG A 132 -2.67 27.72 -8.11
C ARG A 132 -4.07 27.45 -8.66
N ILE A 133 -4.25 27.52 -9.99
CA ILE A 133 -5.55 27.31 -10.63
C ILE A 133 -5.80 25.81 -10.86
N LEU A 134 -4.77 25.06 -11.26
CA LEU A 134 -4.87 23.65 -11.62
C LEU A 134 -4.69 22.70 -10.42
N PHE A 135 -4.12 23.14 -9.30
CA PHE A 135 -3.97 22.38 -8.05
C PHE A 135 -4.55 23.17 -6.85
N PRO A 136 -5.88 23.37 -6.79
CA PRO A 136 -6.53 23.95 -5.61
C PRO A 136 -6.41 23.06 -4.37
#